data_AF-A0A935FRV8-F1
#
_entry.id   AF-A0A935FRV8-F1
#
_cell.length_a   1.000
_cell.length_b   1.000
_cell.length_c   1.000
_cell.angle_alpha   90.00
_cell.angle_beta   90.00
_cell.angle_gamma   90.00
#
_symmetry.space_group_name_H-M   'P 1'
#
loop_
_entity.id
_entity.type
_entity.pdbx_description
1 polymer ?
#
loop_
_entity_poly.entity_id
_entity_poly.type
_entity_poly.pdbx_seq_one_letter_code
_entity_poly.pdbx_strand_id
1 'polypeptide(L)'
;MDIKNDKTDKSSFLVLITPLDYNILKDYEKDLEKTMRFSLDFIVRPIAQFVILPVFKFLHSFIPSWGLVIILFALIMKIVLTPLTKSQTNSMKKMSELNPKIKVIREKYKDDPVKANEQIMKLYKEEKINPAGGCLPMLLQLPILYALFGVFNSTVELRNASFCG
;
A
#
# COMPACT_ATOMS: atom_id res chain seq x y z
N MET A 1 52.94 -25.93 -29.92
CA MET A 1 52.59 -24.79 -29.06
C MET A 1 51.22 -24.31 -29.52
N ASP A 2 50.22 -25.00 -28.98
CA ASP A 2 48.83 -24.94 -29.40
C ASP A 2 48.15 -23.66 -28.93
N ILE A 3 47.54 -22.96 -29.87
CA ILE A 3 46.68 -21.80 -29.64
C ILE A 3 45.49 -22.28 -28.81
N LYS A 4 45.43 -21.86 -27.54
CA LYS A 4 44.29 -22.10 -26.63
C LYS A 4 43.03 -21.49 -27.24
N ASN A 5 42.18 -22.37 -27.77
CA ASN A 5 40.86 -22.06 -28.28
C ASN A 5 39.90 -21.67 -27.14
N ASP A 6 39.01 -20.79 -27.51
CA ASP A 6 38.08 -19.95 -26.76
C ASP A 6 37.21 -20.68 -25.72
N LYS A 7 36.99 -20.04 -24.57
CA LYS A 7 36.15 -20.57 -23.47
C LYS A 7 34.68 -20.37 -23.85
N THR A 8 34.01 -21.43 -24.28
CA THR A 8 32.57 -21.41 -24.50
C THR A 8 31.85 -21.33 -23.15
N ASP A 9 31.42 -20.13 -22.76
CA ASP A 9 30.62 -19.91 -21.55
C ASP A 9 29.18 -20.40 -21.77
N LYS A 10 28.84 -21.56 -21.19
CA LYS A 10 27.49 -22.13 -21.28
C LYS A 10 26.57 -21.43 -20.28
N SER A 11 25.94 -20.34 -20.71
CA SER A 11 24.84 -19.72 -19.97
C SER A 11 23.56 -20.56 -20.09
N SER A 12 23.08 -21.11 -18.98
CA SER A 12 21.82 -21.87 -18.92
C SER A 12 20.65 -20.92 -18.69
N PHE A 13 19.82 -20.71 -19.72
CA PHE A 13 18.62 -19.87 -19.63
C PHE A 13 17.41 -20.75 -19.30
N LEU A 14 16.86 -20.56 -18.09
CA LEU A 14 15.55 -21.12 -17.74
C LEU A 14 14.47 -20.17 -18.30
N VAL A 15 13.90 -20.55 -19.44
CA VAL A 15 12.77 -19.83 -20.06
C VAL A 15 11.47 -20.41 -19.51
N LEU A 16 10.84 -19.69 -18.58
CA LEU A 16 9.56 -20.08 -17.98
C LEU A 16 8.43 -19.35 -18.74
N ILE A 17 7.63 -20.11 -19.49
CA ILE A 17 6.41 -19.61 -20.16
C ILE A 17 5.22 -20.26 -19.46
N THR A 18 4.75 -19.66 -18.37
CA THR A 18 3.61 -20.15 -17.60
C THR A 18 2.57 -19.05 -17.41
N PRO A 19 1.29 -19.41 -17.21
CA PRO A 19 0.31 -18.45 -16.71
C PRO A 19 0.82 -17.83 -15.40
N LEU A 20 0.50 -16.56 -15.20
CA LEU A 20 0.89 -15.78 -14.03
C LEU A 20 0.00 -16.20 -12.84
N ASP A 21 0.22 -17.42 -12.30
CA ASP A 21 -0.52 -18.01 -11.19
C ASP A 21 0.33 -18.09 -9.91
N TYR A 22 -0.18 -17.50 -8.83
CA TYR A 22 0.49 -17.46 -7.53
C TYR A 22 0.90 -18.85 -7.00
N ASN A 23 0.06 -19.88 -7.17
CA ASN A 23 0.35 -21.20 -6.59
C ASN A 23 1.48 -21.91 -7.34
N ILE A 24 1.61 -21.68 -8.65
CA ILE A 24 2.65 -22.26 -9.50
C ILE A 24 3.98 -21.50 -9.31
N LEU A 25 3.92 -20.19 -9.11
CA LEU A 25 5.11 -19.34 -9.01
C LEU A 25 5.76 -19.33 -7.62
N LYS A 26 5.02 -19.75 -6.59
CA LYS A 26 5.55 -20.01 -5.24
C LYS A 26 6.56 -21.17 -5.22
N ASP A 27 6.35 -22.19 -6.05
CA ASP A 27 7.20 -23.38 -6.13
C ASP A 27 8.50 -23.15 -6.91
N TYR A 28 8.58 -22.07 -7.71
CA TYR A 28 9.71 -21.78 -8.60
C TYR A 28 10.67 -20.69 -8.11
N GLU A 29 10.54 -20.25 -6.84
CA GLU A 29 11.46 -19.31 -6.17
C GLU A 29 11.79 -18.02 -6.96
N LYS A 30 10.90 -17.65 -7.90
CA LYS A 30 11.05 -16.47 -8.77
C LYS A 30 9.79 -15.63 -8.73
N ASP A 31 9.67 -14.90 -7.63
CA ASP A 31 9.51 -13.44 -7.62
C ASP A 31 8.52 -12.90 -8.67
N LEU A 32 7.25 -13.28 -8.52
CA LEU A 32 6.11 -12.57 -9.14
C LEU A 32 6.08 -11.09 -8.77
N GLU A 33 6.80 -10.73 -7.71
CA GLU A 33 6.93 -9.41 -7.12
C GLU A 33 7.72 -8.44 -8.01
N LYS A 34 8.45 -8.90 -9.05
CA LYS A 34 9.25 -8.04 -9.92
C LYS A 34 8.50 -7.24 -10.98
N THR A 35 7.17 -7.32 -11.05
CA THR A 35 6.40 -6.53 -12.04
C THR A 35 6.25 -5.06 -11.65
N MET A 36 6.53 -4.69 -10.39
CA MET A 36 6.62 -3.29 -9.97
C MET A 36 7.71 -3.13 -8.92
N ARG A 37 8.92 -2.79 -9.38
CA ARG A 37 10.09 -2.51 -8.54
C ARG A 37 9.87 -1.22 -7.72
N PHE A 38 9.08 -1.29 -6.65
CA PHE A 38 8.77 -0.16 -5.76
C PHE A 38 9.46 -0.26 -4.40
N SER A 39 9.69 0.90 -3.76
CA SER A 39 10.48 1.07 -2.53
C SER A 39 9.92 0.40 -1.26
N LEU A 40 8.74 -0.22 -1.31
CA LEU A 40 8.00 -0.72 -0.14
C LEU A 40 7.63 -2.21 -0.23
N ASP A 41 8.35 -2.95 -1.06
CA ASP A 41 8.09 -4.36 -1.37
C ASP A 41 8.11 -5.24 -0.09
N PHE A 42 9.03 -4.96 0.83
CA PHE A 42 9.13 -5.64 2.13
C PHE A 42 7.82 -5.62 2.97
N ILE A 43 7.01 -4.57 2.84
CA ILE A 43 5.76 -4.41 3.61
C ILE A 43 4.57 -5.01 2.84
N VAL A 44 4.54 -4.82 1.52
CA VAL A 44 3.39 -5.24 0.68
C VAL A 44 3.33 -6.76 0.54
N ARG A 45 4.49 -7.42 0.39
CA ARG A 45 4.62 -8.87 0.20
C ARG A 45 3.96 -9.71 1.31
N PRO A 46 4.29 -9.54 2.60
CA PRO A 46 3.68 -10.32 3.66
C PRO A 46 2.18 -10.03 3.82
N ILE A 47 1.75 -8.79 3.59
CA ILE A 47 0.33 -8.40 3.68
C ILE A 47 -0.48 -9.11 2.59
N ALA A 48 -0.01 -9.09 1.34
CA ALA A 48 -0.70 -9.76 0.25
C ALA A 48 -0.80 -11.28 0.49
N GLN A 49 0.31 -11.91 0.89
CA GLN A 49 0.39 -13.36 1.07
C GLN A 49 -0.37 -13.88 2.30
N PHE A 50 -0.19 -13.24 3.46
CA PHE A 50 -0.74 -13.75 4.73
C PHE A 50 -2.10 -13.16 5.07
N VAL A 51 -2.50 -12.04 4.48
CA VAL A 51 -3.79 -11.40 4.77
C VAL A 51 -4.71 -11.47 3.56
N ILE A 52 -4.30 -10.98 2.39
CA ILE A 52 -5.22 -10.82 1.26
C ILE A 52 -5.58 -12.17 0.63
N LEU A 53 -4.60 -12.99 0.26
CA LEU A 53 -4.86 -14.29 -0.38
C LEU A 53 -5.72 -15.27 0.44
N PRO A 54 -5.48 -15.50 1.74
CA PRO A 54 -6.33 -16.42 2.51
C PRO A 54 -7.75 -15.88 2.69
N VAL A 55 -7.91 -14.56 2.88
CA VAL A 55 -9.23 -13.93 2.98
C VAL A 55 -9.97 -14.02 1.64
N PHE A 56 -9.29 -13.79 0.52
CA PHE A 56 -9.88 -13.93 -0.81
C PHE A 56 -10.30 -15.38 -1.09
N LYS A 57 -9.45 -16.37 -0.79
CA LYS A 57 -9.79 -17.80 -0.92
C LYS A 57 -10.99 -18.17 -0.03
N PHE A 58 -11.04 -17.65 1.20
CA PHE A 58 -12.17 -17.88 2.10
C PHE A 58 -13.47 -17.27 1.57
N LEU A 59 -13.46 -16.00 1.15
CA LEU A 59 -14.64 -15.34 0.59
C LEU A 59 -15.09 -15.99 -0.73
N HIS A 60 -14.16 -16.40 -1.58
CA HIS A 60 -14.46 -17.07 -2.85
C HIS A 60 -15.07 -18.47 -2.64
N SER A 61 -14.79 -19.11 -1.51
CA SER A 61 -15.46 -20.37 -1.13
C SER A 61 -16.96 -20.21 -0.90
N PHE A 62 -17.44 -19.00 -0.57
CA PHE A 62 -18.86 -18.72 -0.35
C PHE A 62 -19.53 -18.04 -1.55
N ILE A 63 -18.76 -17.29 -2.35
CA ILE A 63 -19.28 -16.50 -3.46
C ILE A 63 -18.44 -16.77 -4.71
N PRO A 64 -19.02 -17.37 -5.77
CA PRO A 64 -18.29 -17.68 -7.01
C PRO A 64 -18.04 -16.44 -7.90
N SER A 65 -18.42 -15.24 -7.45
CA SER A 65 -18.17 -13.98 -8.16
C SER A 65 -17.01 -13.23 -7.52
N TRP A 66 -15.94 -13.09 -8.27
CA TRP A 66 -14.77 -12.31 -7.88
C TRP A 66 -15.06 -10.83 -7.60
N GLY A 67 -16.00 -10.22 -8.32
CA GLY A 67 -16.41 -8.82 -8.10
C GLY A 67 -16.99 -8.59 -6.70
N LEU A 68 -17.86 -9.50 -6.25
CA LEU A 68 -18.46 -9.46 -4.92
C LEU A 68 -17.44 -9.73 -3.81
N VAL A 69 -16.49 -10.64 -4.04
CA VAL A 69 -15.38 -10.92 -3.10
C VAL A 69 -14.57 -9.66 -2.82
N ILE A 70 -14.26 -8.86 -3.84
CA ILE A 70 -13.50 -7.61 -3.70
C ILE A 70 -14.28 -6.58 -2.86
N ILE A 71 -15.58 -6.40 -3.15
CA ILE A 71 -16.42 -5.44 -2.42
C ILE A 71 -16.50 -5.81 -0.94
N LEU A 72 -16.71 -7.10 -0.64
CA LEU A 72 -16.75 -7.61 0.73
C LEU A 72 -15.40 -7.43 1.43
N PHE A 73 -14.29 -7.73 0.76
CA PHE A 73 -12.96 -7.47 1.30
C PHE A 73 -12.76 -5.99 1.64
N ALA A 74 -13.14 -5.08 0.75
CA ALA A 74 -13.03 -3.65 0.98
C ALA A 74 -13.88 -3.19 2.17
N LEU A 75 -15.09 -3.74 2.35
CA LEU A 75 -15.93 -3.47 3.52
C LEU A 75 -15.30 -3.97 4.82
N ILE A 76 -14.78 -5.19 4.83
CA ILE A 76 -14.10 -5.77 6.00
C ILE A 76 -12.89 -4.91 6.38
N MET A 77 -12.03 -4.59 5.41
CA MET A 77 -10.86 -3.73 5.64
C MET A 77 -11.27 -2.35 6.16
N LYS A 78 -12.33 -1.75 5.61
CA LYS A 78 -12.85 -0.47 6.11
C LYS A 78 -13.30 -0.56 7.56
N ILE A 79 -13.96 -1.65 7.97
CA ILE A 79 -14.39 -1.86 9.37
C ILE A 79 -13.18 -2.01 10.29
N VAL A 80 -12.19 -2.82 9.90
CA VAL A 80 -10.95 -3.03 10.68
C VAL A 80 -10.16 -1.73 10.85
N LEU A 81 -10.15 -0.87 9.82
CA LEU A 81 -9.44 0.40 9.84
C LEU A 81 -10.23 1.55 10.49
N THR A 82 -11.55 1.42 10.63
CA THR A 82 -12.42 2.44 11.25
C THR A 82 -11.94 2.93 12.62
N PRO A 83 -11.53 2.09 13.59
CA PRO A 83 -11.02 2.58 14.88
C PRO A 83 -9.77 3.44 14.72
N LEU A 84 -8.87 3.06 13.81
CA LEU A 84 -7.67 3.83 13.48
C LEU A 84 -8.03 5.17 12.82
N THR A 85 -8.94 5.14 11.85
CA THR A 85 -9.45 6.34 11.17
C THR A 85 -10.11 7.31 12.15
N LYS A 86 -10.90 6.82 13.12
CA LYS A 86 -11.56 7.65 14.14
C LYS A 86 -10.54 8.46 14.96
N SER A 87 -9.43 7.83 15.34
CA SER A 87 -8.34 8.54 16.03
C SER A 87 -7.75 9.65 15.17
N GLN A 88 -7.56 9.40 13.86
CA GLN A 88 -7.01 10.37 12.91
C GLN A 88 -7.98 11.53 12.65
N THR A 89 -9.28 11.25 12.53
CA THR A 89 -10.32 12.28 12.37
C THR A 89 -10.39 13.23 13.57
N ASN A 90 -10.22 12.69 14.79
CA ASN A 90 -10.14 13.53 15.99
C ASN A 90 -8.93 14.48 15.96
N SER A 91 -7.76 14.00 15.51
CA SER A 91 -6.58 14.86 15.34
C SER A 91 -6.80 15.94 14.28
N MET A 92 -7.45 15.60 13.15
CA MET A 92 -7.78 16.57 12.10
C MET A 92 -8.75 17.65 12.58
N LYS A 93 -9.77 17.28 13.37
CA LYS A 93 -10.74 18.25 13.91
C LYS A 93 -10.05 19.27 14.81
N LYS A 94 -9.20 18.81 15.73
CA LYS A 94 -8.39 19.68 16.59
C LYS A 94 -7.44 20.58 15.81
N MET A 95 -6.86 20.08 14.71
CA MET A 95 -6.03 20.89 13.81
C MET A 95 -6.85 21.98 13.10
N SER A 96 -8.08 21.66 12.68
CA SER A 96 -9.00 22.62 12.08
C SER A 96 -9.35 23.77 13.04
N GLU A 97 -9.54 23.46 14.32
CA GLU A 97 -9.79 24.45 15.38
C GLU A 97 -8.57 25.37 15.63
N LEU A 98 -7.35 24.92 15.33
CA LEU A 98 -6.13 25.72 15.44
C LEU A 98 -5.84 26.62 14.23
N ASN A 99 -6.44 26.35 13.06
CA ASN A 99 -6.27 27.17 11.86
C ASN A 99 -6.45 28.69 12.09
N PRO A 100 -7.45 29.18 12.83
CA PRO A 100 -7.55 30.61 13.13
C PRO A 100 -6.35 31.15 13.93
N LYS A 101 -5.88 30.43 14.97
CA LYS A 101 -4.70 30.83 15.75
C LYS A 101 -3.43 30.85 14.87
N ILE A 102 -3.30 29.88 13.97
CA ILE A 102 -2.19 29.79 13.01
C ILE A 102 -2.21 30.99 12.06
N LYS A 103 -3.38 31.44 11.60
CA LYS A 103 -3.51 32.65 10.76
C LYS A 103 -3.04 33.89 11.50
N VAL A 104 -3.42 34.07 12.77
CA VAL A 104 -2.97 35.20 13.59
C VAL A 104 -1.44 35.19 13.76
N ILE A 105 -0.83 34.02 14.00
CA ILE A 105 0.63 33.91 14.09
C ILE A 105 1.29 34.27 12.75
N ARG A 106 0.75 33.77 11.63
CA ARG A 106 1.26 34.10 10.29
C ARG A 106 1.12 35.59 9.96
N GLU A 107 0.04 36.23 10.42
CA GLU A 107 -0.16 37.67 10.23
C GLU A 107 0.77 38.51 11.10
N LYS A 108 1.06 38.06 12.34
CA LYS A 108 1.98 38.73 13.25
C LYS A 108 3.44 38.65 12.83
N TYR A 109 3.83 37.58 12.12
CA TYR A 109 5.21 37.31 11.70
C TYR A 109 5.34 37.22 10.17
N LYS A 110 4.60 38.05 9.41
CA LYS A 110 4.67 38.06 7.94
C LYS A 110 6.09 38.30 7.41
N ASP A 111 6.85 39.15 8.10
CA ASP A 111 8.21 39.53 7.71
C ASP A 111 9.28 38.52 8.17
N ASP A 112 8.91 37.53 8.98
CA ASP A 112 9.83 36.52 9.53
C ASP A 112 9.18 35.12 9.52
N PRO A 113 9.20 34.43 8.36
CA PRO A 113 8.57 33.12 8.21
C PRO A 113 9.23 32.04 9.07
N VAL A 114 10.49 32.23 9.47
CA VAL A 114 11.21 31.28 10.33
C VAL A 114 10.62 31.34 11.75
N LYS A 115 10.46 32.54 12.32
CA LYS A 115 9.79 32.70 13.62
C LYS A 115 8.33 32.29 13.57
N ALA A 116 7.62 32.55 12.47
CA ALA A 116 6.25 32.11 12.28
C ALA A 116 6.12 30.59 12.42
N ASN A 117 6.99 29.83 11.72
CA ASN A 117 7.00 28.37 11.79
C ASN A 117 7.37 27.84 13.18
N GLU A 118 8.32 28.48 13.88
CA GLU A 118 8.69 28.10 15.24
C GLU A 118 7.52 28.27 16.22
N GLN A 119 6.78 29.37 16.13
CA GLN A 119 5.61 29.65 16.95
C GLN A 119 4.44 28.70 16.64
N ILE A 120 4.23 28.38 15.35
CA ILE A 120 3.25 27.37 14.93
C ILE A 120 3.60 25.99 15.53
N MET A 121 4.89 25.62 15.52
CA MET A 121 5.36 24.36 16.10
C MET A 121 5.20 24.33 17.64
N LYS A 122 5.45 25.46 18.31
CA LYS A 122 5.20 25.63 19.75
C LYS A 122 3.71 25.47 20.08
N LEU A 123 2.84 26.11 19.31
CA LEU A 123 1.38 25.98 19.45
C LEU A 123 0.92 24.52 19.30
N TYR A 124 1.44 23.77 18.32
CA TYR A 124 1.13 22.34 18.18
C TYR A 124 1.56 21.51 19.39
N LYS A 125 2.70 21.83 20.00
CA LYS A 125 3.20 21.15 21.20
C LYS A 125 2.36 21.47 22.44
N GLU A 126 1.99 22.73 22.63
CA GLU A 126 1.14 23.18 23.76
C GLU A 126 -0.23 22.51 23.72
N GLU A 127 -0.83 22.44 22.54
CA GLU A 127 -2.15 21.83 22.33
C GLU A 127 -2.08 20.29 22.18
N LYS A 128 -0.87 19.71 22.27
CA LYS A 128 -0.58 18.27 22.17
C LYS A 128 -1.17 17.61 20.92
N ILE A 129 -1.09 18.31 19.78
CA ILE A 129 -1.62 17.83 18.50
C ILE A 129 -0.44 17.38 17.61
N ASN A 130 -0.55 16.18 17.04
CA ASN A 130 0.44 15.67 16.11
C ASN A 130 0.02 15.99 14.65
N PRO A 131 0.70 16.92 13.95
CA PRO A 131 0.35 17.29 12.57
C PRO A 131 0.51 16.13 11.58
N ALA A 132 1.38 15.17 11.88
CA ALA A 132 1.56 13.96 11.07
C ALA A 132 0.38 12.97 11.17
N GLY A 133 -0.50 13.11 12.17
CA GLY A 133 -1.67 12.23 12.32
C GLY A 133 -2.72 12.39 11.22
N GLY A 134 -2.70 13.51 10.48
CA GLY A 134 -3.70 13.83 9.46
C GLY A 134 -3.50 13.14 8.11
N CYS A 135 -2.26 12.85 7.71
CA CYS A 135 -1.95 12.14 6.45
C CYS A 135 -1.80 10.61 6.62
N LEU A 136 -1.80 10.14 7.86
CA LEU A 136 -1.70 8.73 8.23
C LEU A 136 -2.77 7.82 7.58
N PRO A 137 -4.06 8.22 7.40
CA PRO A 137 -5.03 7.35 6.72
C PRO A 137 -4.67 7.13 5.25
N MET A 138 -4.16 8.17 4.57
CA MET A 138 -3.79 8.08 3.16
C MET A 138 -2.54 7.22 2.98
N LEU A 139 -1.55 7.39 3.87
CA LEU A 139 -0.34 6.58 3.87
C LEU A 139 -0.60 5.10 4.12
N LEU A 140 -1.61 4.75 4.94
CA LEU A 140 -1.98 3.37 5.19
C LEU A 140 -2.83 2.76 4.05
N GLN A 141 -3.65 3.59 3.40
CA GLN A 141 -4.51 3.14 2.29
C GLN A 141 -3.70 2.80 1.03
N LEU A 142 -2.61 3.53 0.76
CA LEU A 142 -1.75 3.29 -0.40
C LEU A 142 -1.24 1.84 -0.46
N PRO A 143 -0.58 1.30 0.58
CA PRO A 143 -0.15 -0.11 0.61
C PRO A 143 -1.27 -1.12 0.33
N ILE A 144 -2.47 -0.90 0.87
CA ILE A 144 -3.61 -1.81 0.70
C ILE A 144 -4.09 -1.80 -0.75
N LEU A 145 -4.17 -0.61 -1.36
CA LEU A 145 -4.54 -0.47 -2.77
C LEU A 145 -3.50 -1.14 -3.69
N TYR A 146 -2.21 -0.97 -3.40
CA TYR A 146 -1.15 -1.62 -4.16
C TYR A 146 -1.18 -3.14 -4.03
N ALA A 147 -1.41 -3.64 -2.82
CA ALA A 147 -1.52 -5.08 -2.57
C ALA A 147 -2.71 -5.68 -3.33
N LEU A 148 -3.86 -4.98 -3.35
CA LEU A 148 -5.01 -5.36 -4.17
C LEU A 148 -4.70 -5.34 -5.68
N PHE A 149 -4.00 -4.31 -6.17
CA PHE A 149 -3.59 -4.22 -7.57
C PHE A 149 -2.63 -5.35 -7.98
N GLY A 150 -1.72 -5.73 -7.08
CA GLY A 150 -0.83 -6.88 -7.27
C GLY A 150 -1.62 -8.18 -7.40
N VAL A 151 -2.58 -8.42 -6.50
CA VAL A 151 -3.46 -9.59 -6.54
C VAL A 151 -4.31 -9.61 -7.81
N PHE A 152 -4.81 -8.47 -8.29
CA PHE A 152 -5.56 -8.40 -9.55
C PHE A 152 -4.71 -8.79 -10.75
N ASN A 153 -3.47 -8.33 -10.82
CA ASN A 153 -2.58 -8.70 -11.92
C ASN A 153 -2.17 -10.18 -11.85
N SER A 154 -1.93 -10.73 -10.65
CA SER A 154 -1.43 -12.09 -10.45
C SER A 154 -2.50 -13.19 -10.46
N THR A 155 -3.78 -12.84 -10.55
CA THR A 155 -4.85 -13.84 -10.53
C THR A 155 -5.39 -14.01 -11.93
N VAL A 156 -4.98 -15.09 -12.59
CA VAL A 156 -5.42 -15.41 -13.96
C VAL A 156 -6.93 -15.57 -14.05
N GLU A 157 -7.58 -16.04 -12.98
CA GLU A 157 -9.03 -16.22 -12.89
C GLU A 157 -9.81 -14.90 -12.88
N LEU A 158 -9.17 -13.79 -12.48
CA LEU A 158 -9.75 -12.44 -12.56
C LEU A 158 -9.66 -11.85 -13.97
N ARG A 159 -8.83 -12.43 -14.84
CA ARG A 159 -8.61 -11.97 -16.21
C ARG A 159 -9.82 -12.39 -17.07
N ASN A 160 -10.70 -11.44 -17.37
CA ASN A 160 -12.02 -11.63 -18.00
C ASN A 160 -13.14 -12.17 -17.08
N ALA A 161 -12.97 -12.10 -15.75
CA ALA A 161 -14.10 -12.36 -14.85
C ALA A 161 -15.13 -11.23 -14.94
N SER A 162 -16.40 -11.58 -15.13
CA SER A 162 -17.47 -10.59 -15.03
C SER A 162 -17.63 -10.11 -13.60
N PHE A 163 -17.91 -8.82 -13.46
CA PHE A 163 -18.18 -8.20 -12.16
C PHE A 163 -19.47 -8.74 -11.54
N CYS A 164 -20.49 -8.97 -12.39
CA CYS A 164 -21.76 -9.61 -12.07
C CYS A 164 -22.16 -10.53 -13.26
N GLY A 165 -21.53 -11.69 -13.45
CA GLY A 165 -21.93 -12.62 -14.53
C GLY A 165 -20.85 -13.55 -15.04
#